data_AF-M8AUL8-F1
#
_entry.id   AF-M8AUL8-F1
#
_cell.length_a   1.000
_cell.length_b   1.000
_cell.length_c   1.000
_cell.angle_alpha   90.00
_cell.angle_beta   90.00
_cell.angle_gamma   90.00
#
_symmetry.space_group_name_H-M   'P 1'
#
loop_
_entity.id
_entity.type
_entity.pdbx_description
1 polymer ?
#
loop_
_entity_poly.entity_id
_entity_poly.type
_entity_poly.pdbx_seq_one_letter_code
_entity_poly.pdbx_strand_id
1 'polypeptide(L)'
;MEKKTVVLYPGLSVSHFVPMMRLAGPLLDHGYAVSVALIDTGVKQVIAFNTVVGRVAASMPSVRFHTLPAVEDPPKLAQDGQFVLTYLHLVSRYNERLHDFLCSMRVHAVVVDSLSNAALAVVKRLGIPGYTLFTSSAATFVAFAQLPTVLAESGASFKELGDTPLELFGLPPMPASHLSGDVLEDPESDTYKAMMALLCRIPEADGTLVNTFESLEARAVAALRDPRGRDYMGTTEAWTYCKCTHTPLTKGDNMLLYSYVQGRVLEVPMRKTGIRRITDCQNWDPPDLGANASGCPRRYFARIISSHRPPTSV
;
A
#
# COMPACT_ATOMS: atom_id res chain seq x y z
N MET A 1 18.45 -20.85 -17.97
CA MET A 1 17.33 -21.04 -17.04
C MET A 1 16.35 -19.89 -17.25
N GLU A 2 15.08 -20.18 -17.48
CA GLU A 2 14.05 -19.14 -17.68
C GLU A 2 13.89 -18.32 -16.40
N LYS A 3 13.93 -16.97 -16.50
CA LYS A 3 13.76 -16.10 -15.33
C LYS A 3 12.32 -16.19 -14.83
N LYS A 4 12.15 -16.33 -13.51
CA LYS A 4 10.84 -16.25 -12.85
C LYS A 4 10.26 -14.84 -13.00
N THR A 5 9.00 -14.71 -13.38
CA THR A 5 8.35 -13.42 -13.61
C THR A 5 7.49 -12.99 -12.42
N VAL A 6 7.72 -11.81 -11.88
CA VAL A 6 6.82 -11.15 -10.92
C VAL A 6 5.96 -10.13 -11.68
N VAL A 7 4.64 -10.20 -11.50
CA VAL A 7 3.70 -9.24 -12.08
C VAL A 7 3.35 -8.19 -11.03
N LEU A 8 3.46 -6.92 -11.40
CA LEU A 8 3.03 -5.78 -10.58
C LEU A 8 1.70 -5.26 -11.13
N TYR A 9 0.70 -5.09 -10.26
CA TYR A 9 -0.62 -4.56 -10.60
C TYR A 9 -0.90 -3.27 -9.81
N PRO A 10 -0.43 -2.11 -10.33
CA PRO A 10 -0.43 -0.85 -9.61
C PRO A 10 -1.81 -0.21 -9.51
N GLY A 11 -1.96 0.67 -8.53
CA GLY A 11 -3.13 1.52 -8.42
C GLY A 11 -3.17 2.64 -9.45
N LEU A 12 -4.34 3.25 -9.62
CA LEU A 12 -4.64 4.20 -10.72
C LEU A 12 -4.33 5.67 -10.39
N SER A 13 -3.42 5.89 -9.44
CA SER A 13 -2.97 7.22 -9.04
C SER A 13 -1.45 7.23 -8.86
N VAL A 14 -0.85 8.42 -8.98
CA VAL A 14 0.62 8.59 -8.91
C VAL A 14 1.18 8.08 -7.57
N SER A 15 0.45 8.31 -6.47
CA SER A 15 0.83 7.89 -5.12
C SER A 15 0.83 6.37 -4.93
N HIS A 16 0.18 5.60 -5.79
CA HIS A 16 0.18 4.14 -5.75
C HIS A 16 1.13 3.55 -6.80
N PHE A 17 1.12 4.10 -8.01
CA PHE A 17 1.94 3.63 -9.11
C PHE A 17 3.44 3.83 -8.87
N VAL A 18 3.88 5.03 -8.49
CA VAL A 18 5.32 5.33 -8.37
C VAL A 18 5.99 4.47 -7.29
N PRO A 19 5.43 4.31 -6.07
CA PRO A 19 6.00 3.39 -5.07
C PRO A 19 6.11 1.95 -5.57
N MET A 20 5.11 1.45 -6.29
CA MET A 20 5.18 0.12 -6.87
C MET A 20 6.29 -0.01 -7.91
N MET A 21 6.54 1.04 -8.70
CA MET A 21 7.67 1.03 -9.65
C MET A 21 9.02 1.06 -8.95
N ARG A 22 9.12 1.62 -7.74
CA ARG A 22 10.33 1.53 -6.92
C ARG A 22 10.62 0.09 -6.46
N LEU A 23 9.61 -0.80 -6.40
CA LEU A 23 9.79 -2.23 -6.11
C LEU A 23 10.40 -3.00 -7.30
N ALA A 24 10.23 -2.52 -8.53
CA ALA A 24 10.70 -3.23 -9.72
C ALA A 24 12.23 -3.38 -9.77
N GLY A 25 12.99 -2.35 -9.39
CA GLY A 25 14.46 -2.38 -9.37
C GLY A 25 15.02 -3.50 -8.50
N PRO A 26 14.67 -3.55 -7.20
CA PRO A 26 15.04 -4.65 -6.31
C PRO A 26 14.67 -6.04 -6.86
N LEU A 27 13.49 -6.21 -7.44
CA LEU A 27 13.09 -7.50 -8.02
C LEU A 27 14.01 -7.92 -9.19
N LEU A 28 14.35 -6.98 -10.07
CA LEU A 28 15.28 -7.22 -11.18
C LEU A 28 16.68 -7.58 -10.67
N ASP A 29 17.16 -6.92 -9.61
CA ASP A 29 18.48 -7.16 -9.02
C ASP A 29 18.60 -8.57 -8.42
N HIS A 30 17.50 -9.17 -7.96
CA HIS A 30 17.46 -10.59 -7.53
C HIS A 30 17.28 -11.59 -8.66
N GLY A 31 17.29 -11.13 -9.91
CA GLY A 31 17.18 -12.00 -11.07
C GLY A 31 15.76 -12.36 -11.47
N TYR A 32 14.72 -11.72 -10.93
CA TYR A 32 13.36 -11.82 -11.46
C TYR A 32 13.23 -11.06 -12.78
N ALA A 33 12.33 -11.52 -13.63
CA ALA A 33 11.74 -10.67 -14.67
C ALA A 33 10.56 -9.91 -14.05
N VAL A 34 10.33 -8.65 -14.45
CA VAL A 34 9.21 -7.85 -13.95
C VAL A 34 8.31 -7.45 -15.10
N SER A 35 7.02 -7.76 -14.95
CA SER A 35 5.95 -7.30 -15.83
C SER A 35 4.98 -6.41 -15.04
N VAL A 36 4.42 -5.40 -15.66
CA VAL A 36 3.44 -4.48 -15.05
C VAL A 36 2.14 -4.57 -15.84
N ALA A 37 1.05 -4.94 -15.18
CA ALA A 37 -0.29 -4.96 -15.78
C ALA A 37 -0.98 -3.62 -15.50
N LEU A 38 -1.17 -2.81 -16.53
CA LEU A 38 -1.75 -1.47 -16.43
C LEU A 38 -3.22 -1.50 -16.85
N ILE A 39 -4.08 -0.91 -16.03
CA ILE A 39 -5.42 -0.50 -16.46
C ILE A 39 -5.25 0.84 -17.19
N ASP A 40 -5.57 0.88 -18.48
CA ASP A 40 -5.79 2.16 -19.15
C ASP A 40 -7.16 2.67 -18.76
N THR A 41 -7.18 3.80 -18.03
CA THR A 41 -8.42 4.41 -17.58
C THR A 41 -9.19 5.06 -18.74
N GLY A 42 -8.55 5.35 -19.88
CA GLY A 42 -9.18 5.99 -21.04
C GLY A 42 -9.79 7.38 -20.78
N VAL A 43 -9.73 7.87 -19.55
CA VAL A 43 -10.38 9.12 -19.13
C VAL A 43 -9.43 10.29 -19.39
N LYS A 44 -9.86 11.24 -20.23
CA LYS A 44 -9.16 12.50 -20.54
C LYS A 44 -8.83 13.36 -19.30
N GLN A 45 -9.34 13.04 -18.11
CA GLN A 45 -9.13 13.78 -16.87
C GLN A 45 -7.92 13.31 -16.04
N VAL A 46 -7.23 12.24 -16.47
CA VAL A 46 -6.01 11.75 -15.78
C VAL A 46 -4.75 11.89 -16.64
N ILE A 47 -4.68 12.96 -17.46
CA ILE A 47 -3.51 13.26 -18.30
C ILE A 47 -2.21 13.21 -17.47
N ALA A 48 -2.23 13.78 -16.27
CA ALA A 48 -1.08 13.78 -15.37
C ALA A 48 -0.60 12.36 -14.99
N PHE A 49 -1.52 11.43 -14.70
CA PHE A 49 -1.16 10.05 -14.38
C PHE A 49 -0.59 9.31 -15.59
N ASN A 50 -1.27 9.38 -16.74
CA ASN A 50 -0.81 8.71 -17.96
C ASN A 50 0.56 9.25 -18.43
N THR A 51 0.80 10.55 -18.27
CA THR A 51 2.13 11.16 -18.51
C THR A 51 3.18 10.58 -17.57
N VAL A 52 2.89 10.45 -16.27
CA VAL A 52 3.81 9.83 -15.31
C VAL A 52 4.08 8.37 -15.66
N VAL A 53 3.05 7.59 -15.98
CA VAL A 53 3.20 6.18 -16.41
C VAL A 53 4.11 6.10 -17.63
N GLY A 54 3.85 6.90 -18.67
CA GLY A 54 4.68 6.92 -19.89
C GLY A 54 6.14 7.28 -19.60
N ARG A 55 6.38 8.30 -18.76
CA ARG A 55 7.75 8.71 -18.36
C ARG A 55 8.47 7.60 -17.60
N VAL A 56 7.82 6.98 -16.62
CA VAL A 56 8.42 5.90 -15.82
C VAL A 56 8.70 4.68 -16.69
N ALA A 57 7.75 4.29 -17.55
CA ALA A 57 7.93 3.18 -18.47
C ALA A 57 9.13 3.39 -19.41
N ALA A 58 9.27 4.60 -19.99
CA ALA A 58 10.42 4.95 -20.81
C ALA A 58 11.75 4.90 -20.04
N SER A 59 11.74 5.17 -18.73
CA SER A 59 12.94 5.13 -17.88
C SER A 59 13.33 3.73 -17.39
N MET A 60 12.48 2.71 -17.60
CA MET A 60 12.66 1.35 -17.08
C MET A 60 12.64 0.30 -18.20
N PRO A 61 13.61 0.29 -19.13
CA PRO A 61 13.62 -0.61 -20.30
C PRO A 61 13.71 -2.10 -19.95
N SER A 62 14.10 -2.44 -18.72
CA SER A 62 14.15 -3.83 -18.22
C SER A 62 12.81 -4.34 -17.65
N VAL A 63 11.81 -3.47 -17.52
CA VAL A 63 10.46 -3.78 -17.04
C VAL A 63 9.51 -3.84 -18.22
N ARG A 64 8.65 -4.88 -18.29
CA ARG A 64 7.68 -5.04 -19.37
C ARG A 64 6.34 -4.44 -18.96
N PHE A 65 5.94 -3.34 -19.58
CA PHE A 65 4.64 -2.71 -19.34
C PHE A 65 3.60 -3.26 -20.31
N HIS A 66 2.48 -3.74 -19.77
CA HIS A 66 1.38 -4.33 -20.52
C HIS A 66 0.09 -3.61 -20.17
N THR A 67 -0.49 -2.90 -21.12
CA THR A 67 -1.83 -2.34 -20.98
C THR A 67 -2.87 -3.43 -21.19
N LEU A 68 -3.73 -3.64 -20.18
CA LEU A 68 -4.83 -4.60 -20.27
C LEU A 68 -5.89 -4.12 -21.28
N PRO A 69 -6.58 -5.04 -21.96
CA PRO A 69 -7.66 -4.67 -22.87
C PRO A 69 -8.72 -3.80 -22.18
N ALA A 70 -9.19 -2.77 -22.88
CA ALA A 70 -10.19 -1.85 -22.36
C ALA A 70 -11.51 -2.56 -22.02
N VAL A 71 -12.22 -2.03 -21.02
CA VAL A 71 -13.60 -2.42 -20.70
C VAL A 71 -14.58 -1.45 -21.37
N GLU A 72 -15.77 -1.95 -21.71
CA GLU A 72 -16.83 -1.12 -22.30
C GLU A 72 -17.40 -0.15 -21.26
N ASP A 73 -17.63 1.11 -21.63
CA ASP A 73 -18.21 2.14 -20.77
C ASP A 73 -17.58 2.20 -19.36
N PRO A 74 -16.27 2.50 -19.23
CA PRO A 74 -15.61 2.54 -17.92
C PRO A 74 -16.17 3.70 -17.08
N PRO A 75 -16.40 3.49 -15.77
CA PRO A 75 -16.80 4.58 -14.89
C PRO A 75 -15.75 5.69 -14.88
N LYS A 76 -16.20 6.95 -14.80
CA LYS A 76 -15.31 8.11 -14.73
C LYS A 76 -14.80 8.29 -13.31
N LEU A 77 -13.49 8.15 -13.12
CA LEU A 77 -12.86 8.43 -11.84
C LEU A 77 -12.85 9.95 -11.57
N ALA A 78 -13.66 10.38 -10.60
CA ALA A 78 -13.65 11.73 -10.06
C ALA A 78 -12.99 11.74 -8.67
N GLN A 79 -12.28 12.81 -8.33
CA GLN A 79 -11.70 13.01 -6.99
C GLN A 79 -12.74 13.63 -6.07
N ASP A 80 -13.78 12.87 -5.73
CA ASP A 80 -14.87 13.26 -4.85
C ASP A 80 -15.14 12.18 -3.78
N GLY A 81 -16.19 12.35 -2.97
CA GLY A 81 -16.57 11.38 -1.92
C GLY A 81 -17.01 10.00 -2.44
N GLN A 82 -17.12 9.81 -3.76
CA GLN A 82 -17.42 8.54 -4.40
C GLN A 82 -16.18 7.91 -5.05
N PHE A 83 -15.00 8.51 -4.87
CA PHE A 83 -13.76 8.04 -5.48
C PHE A 83 -13.48 6.57 -5.15
N VAL A 84 -13.51 6.18 -3.87
CA VAL A 84 -13.22 4.79 -3.46
C VAL A 84 -14.20 3.82 -4.10
N LEU A 85 -15.50 4.10 -4.04
CA LEU A 85 -16.53 3.23 -4.65
C LEU A 85 -16.29 3.07 -6.16
N THR A 86 -16.11 4.19 -6.86
CA THR A 86 -15.92 4.21 -8.32
C THR A 86 -14.61 3.52 -8.73
N TYR A 87 -13.55 3.73 -7.96
CA TYR A 87 -12.26 3.08 -8.14
C TYR A 87 -12.36 1.57 -8.01
N LEU A 88 -12.98 1.08 -6.92
CA LEU A 88 -13.15 -0.35 -6.67
C LEU A 88 -14.03 -1.01 -7.72
N HIS A 89 -15.11 -0.32 -8.13
CA HIS A 89 -15.95 -0.77 -9.24
C HIS A 89 -15.14 -0.90 -10.53
N LEU A 90 -14.36 0.11 -10.90
CA LEU A 90 -13.49 0.06 -12.10
C LEU A 90 -12.52 -1.12 -12.04
N VAL A 91 -11.76 -1.27 -10.94
CA VAL A 91 -10.77 -2.35 -10.80
C VAL A 91 -11.41 -3.72 -10.91
N SER A 92 -12.60 -3.91 -10.30
CA SER A 92 -13.34 -5.17 -10.38
C SER A 92 -13.67 -5.59 -11.82
N ARG A 93 -13.97 -4.63 -12.71
CA ARG A 93 -14.27 -4.89 -14.13
C ARG A 93 -13.04 -5.35 -14.92
N TYR A 94 -11.84 -5.11 -14.41
CA TYR A 94 -10.58 -5.57 -15.01
C TYR A 94 -10.12 -6.94 -14.46
N ASN A 95 -10.83 -7.54 -13.50
CA ASN A 95 -10.43 -8.84 -12.94
C ASN A 95 -10.30 -9.94 -13.98
N GLU A 96 -11.23 -10.04 -14.93
CA GLU A 96 -11.16 -11.04 -16.01
C GLU A 96 -10.05 -10.71 -17.02
N ARG A 97 -9.78 -9.42 -17.27
CA ARG A 97 -8.65 -8.99 -18.12
C ARG A 97 -7.31 -9.32 -17.48
N LEU A 98 -7.20 -9.13 -16.16
CA LEU A 98 -6.04 -9.53 -15.39
C LEU A 98 -5.88 -11.05 -15.41
N HIS A 99 -6.96 -11.81 -15.22
CA HIS A 99 -6.96 -13.27 -15.31
C HIS A 99 -6.36 -13.75 -16.64
N ASP A 100 -6.89 -13.27 -17.77
CA ASP A 100 -6.41 -13.66 -19.11
C ASP A 100 -4.94 -13.29 -19.30
N PHE A 101 -4.53 -12.11 -18.83
CA PHE A 101 -3.13 -11.68 -18.87
C PHE A 101 -2.22 -12.62 -18.06
N LEU A 102 -2.61 -12.98 -16.83
CA LEU A 102 -1.83 -13.90 -15.99
C LEU A 102 -1.75 -15.30 -16.61
N CYS A 103 -2.81 -15.78 -17.27
CA CYS A 103 -2.82 -17.06 -18.00
C CYS A 103 -1.93 -17.04 -19.25
N SER A 104 -1.69 -15.87 -19.85
CA SER A 104 -0.87 -15.74 -21.06
C SER A 104 0.64 -15.92 -20.82
N MET A 105 1.08 -16.03 -19.56
CA MET A 105 2.50 -16.14 -19.23
C MET A 105 2.75 -17.00 -17.98
N ARG A 106 4.00 -17.43 -17.82
CA ARG A 106 4.43 -18.14 -16.61
C ARG A 106 4.74 -17.15 -15.49
N VAL A 107 3.79 -16.99 -14.57
CA VAL A 107 3.88 -16.07 -13.42
C VAL A 107 4.41 -16.79 -12.18
N HIS A 108 5.34 -16.16 -11.47
CA HIS A 108 5.89 -16.66 -10.21
C HIS A 108 5.18 -16.08 -8.99
N ALA A 109 4.82 -14.80 -9.04
CA ALA A 109 4.07 -14.10 -8.00
C ALA A 109 3.40 -12.84 -8.60
N VAL A 110 2.36 -12.35 -7.93
CA VAL A 110 1.72 -11.08 -8.26
C VAL A 110 1.79 -10.15 -7.04
N VAL A 111 2.14 -8.89 -7.25
CA VAL A 111 2.04 -7.84 -6.24
C VAL A 111 0.94 -6.87 -6.66
N VAL A 112 -0.16 -6.82 -5.92
CA VAL A 112 -1.29 -5.92 -6.17
C VAL A 112 -1.22 -4.70 -5.27
N ASP A 113 -1.73 -3.57 -5.74
CA ASP A 113 -1.91 -2.39 -4.90
C ASP A 113 -2.98 -2.63 -3.82
N SER A 114 -2.86 -1.97 -2.66
CA SER A 114 -3.81 -2.13 -1.55
C SER A 114 -5.25 -1.74 -1.89
N LEU A 115 -5.49 -0.77 -2.78
CA LEU A 115 -6.85 -0.45 -3.26
C LEU A 115 -7.34 -1.41 -4.34
N SER A 116 -6.44 -2.24 -4.89
CA SER A 116 -6.74 -3.24 -5.91
C SER A 116 -6.75 -4.66 -5.35
N ASN A 117 -6.86 -4.83 -4.03
CA ASN A 117 -6.79 -6.15 -3.36
C ASN A 117 -7.89 -7.11 -3.83
N ALA A 118 -8.94 -6.60 -4.48
CA ALA A 118 -9.98 -7.42 -5.08
C ALA A 118 -9.44 -8.42 -6.11
N ALA A 119 -8.34 -8.07 -6.77
CA ALA A 119 -7.62 -8.90 -7.72
C ALA A 119 -6.95 -10.14 -7.07
N LEU A 120 -6.75 -10.17 -5.75
CA LEU A 120 -6.18 -11.34 -5.06
C LEU A 120 -7.05 -12.59 -5.26
N ALA A 121 -8.37 -12.43 -5.37
CA ALA A 121 -9.25 -13.55 -5.70
C ALA A 121 -8.91 -14.19 -7.06
N VAL A 122 -8.54 -13.38 -8.06
CA VAL A 122 -8.11 -13.87 -9.39
C VAL A 122 -6.80 -14.65 -9.26
N VAL A 123 -5.83 -14.06 -8.55
CA VAL A 123 -4.50 -14.64 -8.32
C VAL A 123 -4.60 -15.98 -7.59
N LYS A 124 -5.45 -16.05 -6.55
CA LYS A 124 -5.71 -17.25 -5.76
C LYS A 124 -6.38 -18.36 -6.57
N ARG A 125 -7.34 -18.03 -7.45
CA ARG A 125 -7.97 -19.02 -8.36
C ARG A 125 -6.95 -19.69 -9.29
N LEU A 126 -5.91 -18.95 -9.67
CA LEU A 126 -4.83 -19.45 -10.53
C LEU A 126 -3.73 -20.20 -9.75
N GLY A 127 -3.82 -20.28 -8.41
CA GLY A 127 -2.79 -20.90 -7.57
C GLY A 127 -1.45 -20.17 -7.59
N ILE A 128 -1.45 -18.87 -7.91
CA ILE A 128 -0.26 -18.03 -7.95
C ILE A 128 -0.11 -17.33 -6.59
N PRO A 129 1.11 -17.21 -6.02
CA PRO A 129 1.33 -16.40 -4.84
C PRO A 129 0.95 -14.92 -5.07
N GLY A 130 0.09 -14.38 -4.22
CA GLY A 130 -0.45 -13.02 -4.30
C GLY A 130 -0.07 -12.17 -3.09
N TYR A 131 0.62 -11.06 -3.33
CA TYR A 131 1.06 -10.12 -2.31
C TYR A 131 0.40 -8.76 -2.51
N THR A 132 0.26 -7.99 -1.43
CA THR A 132 -0.21 -6.60 -1.47
C THR A 132 0.95 -5.64 -1.26
N LEU A 133 0.98 -4.50 -1.95
CA LEU A 133 1.80 -3.35 -1.58
C LEU A 133 0.89 -2.29 -0.94
N PHE A 134 1.11 -2.04 0.34
CA PHE A 134 0.49 -0.96 1.09
C PHE A 134 1.40 0.27 1.07
N THR A 135 0.95 1.29 0.36
CA THR A 135 1.73 2.51 0.05
C THR A 135 1.63 3.60 1.13
N SER A 136 1.09 3.26 2.31
CA SER A 136 0.99 4.13 3.48
C SER A 136 1.77 3.54 4.68
N SER A 137 1.61 4.15 5.85
CA SER A 137 2.33 3.82 7.09
C SER A 137 1.90 2.48 7.69
N ALA A 138 2.78 1.84 8.48
CA ALA A 138 2.39 0.65 9.26
C ALA A 138 1.32 0.97 10.29
N ALA A 139 1.33 2.16 10.89
CA ALA A 139 0.28 2.57 11.82
C ALA A 139 -1.10 2.55 11.14
N THR A 140 -1.20 3.09 9.92
CA THR A 140 -2.44 3.04 9.13
C THR A 140 -2.82 1.62 8.78
N PHE A 141 -1.87 0.78 8.37
CA PHE A 141 -2.14 -0.62 8.05
C PHE A 141 -2.67 -1.40 9.25
N VAL A 142 -2.02 -1.27 10.41
CA VAL A 142 -2.43 -1.88 11.69
C VAL A 142 -3.82 -1.40 12.09
N ALA A 143 -4.13 -0.11 11.90
CA ALA A 143 -5.46 0.40 12.18
C ALA A 143 -6.50 -0.25 11.26
N PHE A 144 -6.27 -0.21 9.95
CA PHE A 144 -7.19 -0.75 8.94
C PHE A 144 -7.45 -2.25 9.07
N ALA A 145 -6.46 -3.03 9.49
CA ALA A 145 -6.65 -4.45 9.77
C ALA A 145 -7.59 -4.69 10.97
N GLN A 146 -7.62 -3.79 11.94
CA GLN A 146 -8.42 -3.93 13.16
C GLN A 146 -9.84 -3.35 13.04
N LEU A 147 -10.06 -2.36 12.17
CA LEU A 147 -11.36 -1.67 12.06
C LEU A 147 -12.56 -2.62 11.85
N PRO A 148 -12.50 -3.64 10.97
CA PRO A 148 -13.63 -4.54 10.78
C PRO A 148 -14.02 -5.29 12.06
N THR A 149 -13.04 -5.70 12.88
CA THR A 149 -13.27 -6.40 14.15
C THR A 149 -13.80 -5.46 15.22
N VAL A 150 -13.18 -4.29 15.38
CA VAL A 150 -13.58 -3.30 16.40
C VAL A 150 -15.02 -2.82 16.19
N LEU A 151 -15.45 -2.64 14.95
CA LEU A 151 -16.82 -2.29 14.62
C LEU A 151 -17.82 -3.38 15.05
N ALA A 152 -17.49 -4.64 14.79
CA ALA A 152 -18.36 -5.76 15.13
C ALA A 152 -18.60 -5.86 16.65
N GLU A 153 -17.67 -5.34 17.46
CA GLU A 153 -17.74 -5.33 18.93
C GLU A 153 -18.41 -4.06 19.50
N SER A 154 -18.28 -2.91 18.83
CA SER A 154 -18.74 -1.61 19.37
C SER A 154 -20.25 -1.39 19.30
N GLY A 155 -20.92 -1.98 18.30
CA GLY A 155 -22.35 -1.75 18.01
C GLY A 155 -22.70 -0.32 17.55
N ALA A 156 -21.72 0.58 17.45
CA ALA A 156 -21.85 1.97 17.00
C ALA A 156 -20.88 2.24 15.84
N SER A 157 -21.31 3.07 14.89
CA SER A 157 -20.47 3.46 13.74
C SER A 157 -19.31 4.36 14.18
N PHE A 158 -18.22 4.37 13.40
CA PHE A 158 -17.08 5.25 13.67
C PHE A 158 -17.44 6.74 13.64
N LYS A 159 -18.45 7.10 12.83
CA LYS A 159 -19.02 8.45 12.78
C LYS A 159 -19.67 8.85 14.12
N GLU A 160 -20.46 7.96 14.69
CA GLU A 160 -21.14 8.19 15.97
C GLU A 160 -20.16 8.25 17.15
N LEU A 161 -19.08 7.47 17.09
CA LEU A 161 -18.02 7.52 18.11
C LEU A 161 -17.36 8.92 18.19
N GLY A 162 -17.34 9.69 17.09
CA GLY A 162 -16.85 11.06 17.09
C GLY A 162 -15.43 11.18 17.65
N ASP A 163 -15.25 12.01 18.68
CA ASP A 163 -13.93 12.20 19.31
C ASP A 163 -13.59 11.17 20.40
N THR A 164 -14.44 10.14 20.58
CA THR A 164 -14.14 9.04 21.50
C THR A 164 -12.85 8.35 21.07
N PRO A 165 -11.86 8.18 21.97
CA PRO A 165 -10.61 7.51 21.64
C PRO A 165 -10.84 6.05 21.26
N LEU A 166 -10.39 5.68 20.05
CA LEU A 166 -10.27 4.31 19.60
C LEU A 166 -8.99 3.71 20.16
N GLU A 167 -9.16 2.61 20.87
CA GLU A 167 -8.08 1.76 21.36
C GLU A 167 -7.79 0.67 20.33
N LEU A 168 -6.73 0.87 19.55
CA LEU A 168 -6.26 -0.10 18.55
C LEU A 168 -4.95 -0.70 19.03
N PHE A 169 -4.87 -2.03 19.01
CA PHE A 169 -3.70 -2.76 19.46
C PHE A 169 -2.45 -2.30 18.70
N GLY A 170 -1.41 -1.91 19.46
CA GLY A 170 -0.13 -1.46 18.90
C GLY A 170 -0.09 0.00 18.45
N LEU A 171 -1.17 0.76 18.62
CA LEU A 171 -1.26 2.17 18.28
C LEU A 171 -1.55 3.03 19.52
N PRO A 172 -1.13 4.30 19.55
CA PRO A 172 -1.63 5.25 20.53
C PRO A 172 -3.16 5.44 20.37
N PRO A 173 -3.90 5.68 21.46
CA PRO A 173 -5.32 6.02 21.38
C PRO A 173 -5.53 7.22 20.47
N MET A 174 -6.52 7.16 19.58
CA MET A 174 -6.83 8.27 18.68
C MET A 174 -8.34 8.48 18.52
N PRO A 175 -8.82 9.72 18.40
CA PRO A 175 -10.22 10.00 18.09
C PRO A 175 -10.72 9.24 16.86
N ALA A 176 -11.92 8.65 16.92
CA ALA A 176 -12.51 7.98 15.76
C ALA A 176 -12.67 8.93 14.56
N SER A 177 -12.99 10.20 14.83
CA SER A 177 -13.06 11.30 13.86
C SER A 177 -11.78 11.55 13.05
N HIS A 178 -10.65 10.97 13.45
CA HIS A 178 -9.38 11.06 12.71
C HIS A 178 -9.18 9.95 11.67
N LEU A 179 -10.09 8.98 11.60
CA LEU A 179 -10.08 7.98 10.54
C LEU A 179 -10.36 8.60 9.15
N SER A 180 -10.13 7.83 8.09
CA SER A 180 -10.40 8.30 6.73
C SER A 180 -11.90 8.60 6.52
N GLY A 181 -12.22 9.59 5.69
CA GLY A 181 -13.60 9.99 5.42
C GLY A 181 -14.49 8.82 5.01
N ASP A 182 -13.98 7.91 4.16
CA ASP A 182 -14.72 6.74 3.68
C ASP A 182 -15.17 5.78 4.79
N VAL A 183 -14.48 5.75 5.94
CA VAL A 183 -14.88 4.92 7.10
C VAL A 183 -15.71 5.70 8.13
N LEU A 184 -15.89 7.00 7.91
CA LEU A 184 -16.76 7.90 8.69
C LEU A 184 -18.09 8.19 7.98
N GLU A 185 -18.27 7.63 6.78
CA GLU A 185 -19.55 7.65 6.09
C GLU A 185 -20.63 6.88 6.85
N ASP A 186 -21.89 7.11 6.47
CA ASP A 186 -23.00 6.34 7.02
C ASP A 186 -22.81 4.84 6.72
N PRO A 187 -22.99 3.92 7.70
CA PRO A 187 -22.87 2.48 7.49
C PRO A 187 -23.73 1.93 6.35
N GLU A 188 -24.85 2.57 6.05
CA GLU A 188 -25.73 2.18 4.95
C GLU A 188 -25.27 2.70 3.59
N SER A 189 -24.33 3.63 3.54
CA SER A 189 -23.79 4.16 2.28
C SER A 189 -22.96 3.14 1.52
N ASP A 190 -23.00 3.23 0.19
CA ASP A 190 -22.21 2.36 -0.69
C ASP A 190 -20.70 2.59 -0.53
N THR A 191 -20.26 3.83 -0.28
CA THR A 191 -18.85 4.16 -0.03
C THR A 191 -18.33 3.43 1.22
N TYR A 192 -19.09 3.49 2.33
CA TYR A 192 -18.72 2.80 3.57
C TYR A 192 -18.64 1.28 3.36
N LYS A 193 -19.69 0.70 2.77
CA LYS A 193 -19.77 -0.74 2.49
C LYS A 193 -18.61 -1.20 1.60
N ALA A 194 -18.27 -0.43 0.57
CA ALA A 194 -17.15 -0.74 -0.32
C ALA A 194 -15.80 -0.63 0.40
N MET A 195 -15.61 0.38 1.25
CA MET A 195 -14.39 0.53 2.04
C MET A 195 -14.23 -0.58 3.07
N MET A 196 -15.29 -0.95 3.81
CA MET A 196 -15.25 -2.08 4.75
C MET A 196 -15.01 -3.41 4.04
N ALA A 197 -15.65 -3.63 2.88
CA ALA A 197 -15.38 -4.80 2.05
C ALA A 197 -13.91 -4.85 1.60
N LEU A 198 -13.29 -3.70 1.28
CA LEU A 198 -11.87 -3.64 0.97
C LEU A 198 -11.01 -4.04 2.18
N LEU A 199 -11.30 -3.50 3.37
CA LEU A 199 -10.52 -3.77 4.59
C LEU A 199 -10.63 -5.24 5.04
N CYS A 200 -11.81 -5.85 4.95
CA CYS A 200 -12.03 -7.26 5.26
C CYS A 200 -11.20 -8.23 4.40
N ARG A 201 -10.63 -7.75 3.29
CA ARG A 201 -9.82 -8.55 2.35
C ARG A 201 -8.32 -8.44 2.59
N ILE A 202 -7.87 -7.62 3.54
CA ILE A 202 -6.47 -7.58 3.97
C ILE A 202 -5.91 -9.00 4.28
N PRO A 203 -6.68 -9.91 4.90
CA PRO A 203 -6.23 -11.29 5.15
C PRO A 203 -6.12 -12.20 3.92
N GLU A 204 -6.53 -11.77 2.72
CA GLU A 204 -6.52 -12.61 1.52
C GLU A 204 -5.14 -12.73 0.86
N ALA A 205 -4.20 -11.84 1.18
CA ALA A 205 -2.87 -11.85 0.59
C ALA A 205 -1.98 -12.92 1.25
N ASP A 206 -1.09 -13.54 0.51
CA ASP A 206 -0.02 -14.36 1.09
C ASP A 206 0.96 -13.49 1.88
N GLY A 207 1.09 -12.21 1.51
CA GLY A 207 1.76 -11.21 2.33
C GLY A 207 1.53 -9.77 1.88
N THR A 208 1.74 -8.81 2.77
CA THR A 208 1.64 -7.37 2.52
C THR A 208 2.96 -6.67 2.75
N LEU A 209 3.51 -6.06 1.71
CA LEU A 209 4.61 -5.13 1.79
C LEU A 209 4.10 -3.76 2.25
N VAL A 210 4.62 -3.24 3.35
CA VAL A 210 4.31 -1.92 3.90
C VAL A 210 5.52 -1.01 3.70
N ASN A 211 5.30 0.16 3.10
CA ASN A 211 6.34 1.15 2.84
C ASN A 211 6.74 1.92 4.12
N THR A 212 7.35 1.22 5.07
CA THR A 212 7.87 1.77 6.34
C THR A 212 9.10 0.99 6.83
N PHE A 213 9.77 1.51 7.85
CA PHE A 213 10.86 0.83 8.55
C PHE A 213 10.69 0.89 10.08
N GLU A 214 11.26 -0.09 10.77
CA GLU A 214 11.04 -0.30 12.21
C GLU A 214 11.42 0.91 13.08
N SER A 215 12.53 1.58 12.81
CA SER A 215 12.93 2.76 13.60
C SER A 215 12.01 3.97 13.39
N LEU A 216 11.12 3.97 12.39
CA LEU A 216 10.07 4.99 12.21
C LEU A 216 8.82 4.65 13.01
N GLU A 217 8.40 3.38 12.97
CA GLU A 217 7.08 2.94 13.45
C GLU A 217 7.17 1.72 14.38
N ALA A 218 8.12 1.73 15.31
CA ALA A 218 8.46 0.57 16.14
C ALA A 218 7.24 -0.07 16.84
N ARG A 219 6.29 0.75 17.33
CA ARG A 219 5.07 0.25 17.97
C ARG A 219 4.16 -0.51 17.01
N ALA A 220 3.88 0.08 15.84
CA ALA A 220 3.04 -0.54 14.83
C ALA A 220 3.70 -1.80 14.25
N VAL A 221 5.02 -1.74 13.99
CA VAL A 221 5.78 -2.90 13.52
C VAL A 221 5.81 -4.02 14.56
N ALA A 222 5.96 -3.69 15.85
CA ALA A 222 5.87 -4.69 16.93
C ALA A 222 4.46 -5.32 17.00
N ALA A 223 3.41 -4.53 16.77
CA ALA A 223 2.03 -5.03 16.71
C ALA A 223 1.84 -6.05 15.60
N LEU A 224 2.36 -5.78 14.40
CA LEU A 224 2.32 -6.71 13.26
C LEU A 224 3.06 -8.03 13.52
N ARG A 225 4.05 -8.03 14.42
CA ARG A 225 4.81 -9.23 14.84
C ARG A 225 4.10 -10.02 15.94
N ASP A 226 3.29 -9.36 16.75
CA ASP A 226 2.59 -9.98 17.88
C ASP A 226 1.50 -10.94 17.38
N PRO A 227 1.32 -12.11 18.02
CA PRO A 227 0.23 -13.03 17.72
C PRO A 227 -1.15 -12.39 17.63
N ARG A 228 -1.47 -11.44 18.51
CA ARG A 228 -2.76 -10.72 18.51
C ARG A 228 -2.92 -9.84 17.27
N GLY A 229 -1.83 -9.25 16.78
CA GLY A 229 -1.83 -8.53 15.51
C GLY A 229 -2.14 -9.43 14.33
N ARG A 230 -1.75 -10.72 14.40
CA ARG A 230 -2.02 -11.71 13.34
C ARG A 230 -3.48 -12.13 13.30
N ASP A 231 -4.20 -12.11 14.42
CA ASP A 231 -5.63 -12.43 14.45
C ASP A 231 -6.44 -11.49 13.53
N TYR A 232 -6.00 -10.23 13.38
CA TYR A 232 -6.61 -9.26 12.47
C TYR A 232 -6.15 -9.38 11.01
N MET A 233 -5.00 -10.02 10.75
CA MET A 233 -4.42 -10.19 9.41
C MET A 233 -4.61 -11.59 8.82
N GLY A 234 -5.17 -12.53 9.59
CA GLY A 234 -5.31 -13.92 9.20
C GLY A 234 -3.97 -14.58 8.85
N THR A 235 -3.86 -15.15 7.65
CA THR A 235 -2.63 -15.81 7.17
C THR A 235 -1.65 -14.85 6.48
N THR A 236 -2.01 -13.58 6.30
CA THR A 236 -1.20 -12.60 5.56
C THR A 236 0.11 -12.29 6.30
N GLU A 237 1.26 -12.54 5.65
CA GLU A 237 2.56 -12.10 6.16
C GLU A 237 2.77 -10.60 5.93
N ALA A 238 2.89 -9.75 6.95
CA ALA A 238 3.37 -8.37 6.72
C ALA A 238 4.89 -8.38 6.39
N TRP A 239 5.36 -7.39 5.63
CA TRP A 239 6.77 -7.16 5.29
C TRP A 239 7.02 -5.66 5.34
N THR A 240 8.06 -5.17 6.02
CA THR A 240 8.39 -3.73 6.03
C THR A 240 9.56 -3.42 5.10
N TYR A 241 9.50 -2.29 4.40
CA TYR A 241 10.57 -1.76 3.56
C TYR A 241 11.61 -0.96 4.35
N CYS A 242 12.81 -1.51 4.55
CA CYS A 242 13.90 -0.78 5.20
C CYS A 242 14.56 0.24 4.25
N LYS A 243 14.49 1.53 4.59
CA LYS A 243 15.56 2.49 4.28
C LYS A 243 15.76 3.44 5.47
N CYS A 244 16.61 3.06 6.41
CA CYS A 244 17.13 4.00 7.40
C CYS A 244 18.55 3.63 7.81
N THR A 245 19.50 4.52 7.54
CA THR A 245 20.63 4.69 8.46
C THR A 245 20.80 6.17 8.73
N HIS A 246 20.89 6.53 10.02
CA HIS A 246 21.25 7.86 10.52
C HIS A 246 22.76 8.17 10.33
N THR A 247 23.44 7.39 9.50
CA THR A 247 24.88 7.46 9.24
C THR A 247 25.14 7.59 7.73
N PRO A 248 26.20 8.30 7.31
CA PRO A 248 26.64 8.27 5.91
C PRO A 248 26.89 6.82 5.47
N LEU A 249 26.11 6.33 4.49
CA LEU A 249 26.31 5.03 3.83
C LEU A 249 27.80 4.75 3.59
N THR A 250 28.31 3.66 4.18
CA THR A 250 29.61 3.09 3.84
C THR A 250 29.44 1.99 2.80
N LYS A 251 30.52 1.65 2.10
CA LYS A 251 30.52 0.61 1.06
C LYS A 251 30.22 -0.75 1.71
N GLY A 252 28.99 -1.26 1.56
CA GLY A 252 28.62 -2.62 2.03
C GLY A 252 27.28 -2.78 2.75
N ASP A 253 26.45 -1.75 2.89
CA ASP A 253 25.17 -1.85 3.64
C ASP A 253 24.06 -2.55 2.82
N ASN A 254 23.35 -3.53 3.42
CA ASN A 254 22.29 -4.35 2.80
C ASN A 254 20.88 -3.76 3.01
N MET A 255 19.96 -4.01 2.07
CA MET A 255 18.52 -3.78 2.21
C MET A 255 17.84 -5.07 2.67
N LEU A 256 16.89 -4.99 3.61
CA LEU A 256 16.28 -6.16 4.24
C LEU A 256 14.77 -6.16 3.98
N LEU A 257 14.29 -7.15 3.22
CA LEU A 257 12.88 -7.55 3.23
C LEU A 257 12.72 -8.60 4.34
N TYR A 258 11.92 -8.27 5.36
CA TYR A 258 11.68 -9.16 6.51
C TYR A 258 10.34 -9.87 6.39
N SER A 259 10.36 -11.22 6.30
CA SER A 259 9.17 -12.07 6.47
C SER A 259 8.86 -12.17 7.94
N TYR A 260 7.65 -11.79 8.36
CA TYR A 260 7.28 -11.87 9.77
C TYR A 260 6.65 -13.21 10.19
N VAL A 261 6.40 -14.16 9.27
CA VAL A 261 5.72 -15.43 9.61
C VAL A 261 6.66 -16.64 9.63
N GLN A 262 7.79 -16.61 8.93
CA GLN A 262 8.76 -17.72 8.94
C GLN A 262 10.15 -17.38 9.52
N GLY A 263 10.36 -16.16 10.00
CA GLY A 263 11.69 -15.68 10.43
C GLY A 263 12.71 -15.65 9.28
N ARG A 264 12.25 -15.63 8.02
CA ARG A 264 13.09 -15.57 6.83
C ARG A 264 13.43 -14.12 6.49
N VAL A 265 14.72 -13.82 6.47
CA VAL A 265 15.26 -12.53 6.01
C VAL A 265 15.68 -12.71 4.55
N LEU A 266 15.09 -11.94 3.64
CA LEU A 266 15.60 -11.80 2.28
C LEU A 266 16.54 -10.59 2.25
N GLU A 267 17.85 -10.87 2.27
CA GLU A 267 18.87 -9.85 2.10
C GLU A 267 19.01 -9.49 0.61
N VAL A 268 18.78 -8.22 0.31
CA VAL A 268 18.91 -7.67 -1.04
C VAL A 268 20.18 -6.83 -1.11
N PRO A 269 21.25 -7.29 -1.77
CA PRO A 269 22.45 -6.49 -1.94
C PRO A 269 22.24 -5.43 -3.03
N MET A 270 22.39 -4.15 -2.71
CA MET A 270 22.41 -3.06 -3.71
C MET A 270 23.81 -2.49 -3.91
N ARG A 271 24.12 -2.10 -5.16
CA ARG A 271 25.31 -1.32 -5.54
C ARG A 271 24.93 0.13 -5.84
N LYS A 272 25.81 1.04 -5.43
CA LYS A 272 25.66 2.50 -5.47
C LYS A 272 25.38 3.03 -6.89
N THR A 273 24.26 3.73 -7.06
CA THR A 273 24.12 4.83 -8.04
C THR A 273 24.13 6.17 -7.29
N GLY A 274 24.60 7.23 -7.95
CA GLY A 274 25.11 8.48 -7.35
C GLY A 274 24.16 9.38 -6.54
N ILE A 275 24.57 10.63 -6.39
CA ILE A 275 24.59 11.42 -5.14
C ILE A 275 23.36 12.33 -4.97
N ARG A 276 22.50 12.05 -3.97
CA ARG A 276 21.90 13.00 -2.97
C ARG A 276 20.86 12.27 -2.09
N ARG A 277 20.83 12.62 -0.80
CA ARG A 277 20.28 11.83 0.32
C ARG A 277 18.98 12.44 0.87
N ILE A 278 17.97 11.60 1.12
CA ILE A 278 16.79 11.79 2.02
C ILE A 278 15.62 12.67 1.49
N THR A 279 15.22 12.55 0.22
CA THR A 279 13.98 13.25 -0.26
C THR A 279 12.93 12.36 -0.91
N ASP A 280 13.14 11.05 -0.99
CA ASP A 280 12.48 10.26 -2.05
C ASP A 280 11.75 8.99 -1.54
N CYS A 281 11.41 8.91 -0.25
CA CYS A 281 10.69 7.75 0.30
C CYS A 281 9.20 8.02 0.59
N GLN A 282 8.78 9.28 0.59
CA GLN A 282 7.39 9.72 0.49
C GLN A 282 7.46 11.06 -0.23
N ASN A 283 6.81 11.23 -1.39
CA ASN A 283 6.75 12.54 -2.06
C ASN A 283 6.12 13.54 -1.09
N TRP A 284 6.94 14.39 -0.47
CA TRP A 284 6.55 15.60 0.22
C TRP A 284 7.52 16.69 -0.23
N ASP A 285 7.18 17.43 -1.28
CA ASP A 285 7.61 18.83 -1.29
C ASP A 285 6.91 19.50 -0.09
N PRO A 286 7.62 20.23 0.77
CA PRO A 286 7.00 20.91 1.90
C PRO A 286 6.02 21.97 1.35
N PRO A 287 4.72 21.92 1.70
CA PRO A 287 3.82 23.00 1.34
C PRO A 287 4.21 24.25 2.12
N ASP A 288 4.21 25.38 1.41
CA ASP A 288 4.36 26.72 1.96
C ASP A 288 3.41 26.87 3.16
N LEU A 289 3.94 27.31 4.30
CA LEU A 289 3.29 27.29 5.62
C LEU A 289 2.05 28.21 5.75
N GLY A 290 1.54 28.74 4.63
CA GLY A 290 0.51 29.78 4.58
C GLY A 290 -0.90 29.34 4.16
N ALA A 291 -1.15 28.10 3.74
CA ALA A 291 -2.46 27.72 3.20
C ALA A 291 -3.26 26.82 4.15
N ASN A 292 -4.43 27.33 4.58
CA ASN A 292 -5.44 26.64 5.39
C ASN A 292 -5.82 25.27 4.80
N ALA A 293 -5.30 24.18 5.39
CA ALA A 293 -5.75 22.82 5.12
C ALA A 293 -6.83 22.42 6.13
N SER A 294 -8.10 22.62 5.76
CA SER A 294 -9.25 22.03 6.45
C SER A 294 -9.41 20.56 6.00
N GLY A 295 -9.36 19.63 6.96
CA GLY A 295 -9.85 18.25 6.77
C GLY A 295 -8.85 17.17 6.29
N CYS A 296 -7.65 17.05 6.89
CA CYS A 296 -6.74 15.94 6.56
C CYS A 296 -6.02 15.34 7.79
N PRO A 297 -5.70 14.03 7.80
CA PRO A 297 -4.88 13.32 8.81
C PRO A 297 -3.49 13.94 9.10
N ARG A 298 -3.11 14.96 8.32
CA ARG A 298 -1.86 15.75 8.40
C ARG A 298 -1.58 16.34 9.78
N ARG A 299 -2.61 16.74 10.54
CA ARG A 299 -2.42 17.30 11.90
C ARG A 299 -2.04 16.25 12.95
N TYR A 300 -2.35 14.97 12.73
CA TYR A 300 -2.12 13.92 13.72
C TYR A 300 -0.73 13.28 13.60
N PHE A 301 -0.26 13.05 12.37
CA PHE A 301 1.09 12.53 12.12
C PHE A 301 2.19 13.46 12.65
N ALA A 302 2.03 14.79 12.54
CA ALA A 302 2.97 15.75 13.12
C ALA A 302 3.00 15.72 14.66
N ARG A 303 1.87 15.41 15.32
CA ARG A 303 1.76 15.29 16.79
C ARG A 303 2.35 13.98 17.33
N ILE A 304 2.21 12.88 16.59
CA ILE A 304 2.83 11.59 16.93
C ILE A 304 4.35 11.66 16.82
N ILE A 305 4.86 12.35 15.79
CA ILE A 305 6.30 12.57 15.60
C ILE A 305 6.86 13.56 16.63
N SER A 306 6.12 14.61 17.00
CA SER A 306 6.60 15.63 17.97
C SER A 306 6.47 15.24 19.45
N SER A 307 5.70 14.19 19.78
CA SER A 307 5.56 13.69 21.16
C SER A 307 6.67 12.71 21.58
N HIS A 308 7.55 12.31 20.66
CA HIS A 308 8.75 11.54 20.96
C HIS A 308 9.92 12.48 21.30
N ARG A 309 10.03 12.91 22.57
CA ARG A 309 11.33 13.35 23.09
C ARG A 309 12.15 12.11 23.43
N PRO A 310 13.42 12.01 23.00
CA PRO A 310 14.30 10.94 23.46
C PRO A 310 14.44 11.02 24.99
N PRO A 311 14.52 9.87 25.69
CA PRO A 311 14.78 9.88 27.12
C PRO A 311 16.09 10.61 27.39
N THR A 312 16.02 11.69 28.19
CA THR A 312 17.20 12.32 28.78
C THR A 312 17.85 11.30 29.69
N SER A 313 19.08 10.91 29.36
CA SER A 313 19.93 10.07 30.19
C SER A 313 20.21 10.78 31.52
N VAL A 314 19.94 10.07 32.62
CA VAL A 314 20.61 10.24 33.92
C VAL A 314 21.24 8.91 34.26
#